data_AF-A0A933BTF7-F1
#
_entry.id   AF-A0A933BTF7-F1
#
_cell.length_a   1.000
_cell.length_b   1.000
_cell.length_c   1.000
_cell.angle_alpha   90.00
_cell.angle_beta   90.00
_cell.angle_gamma   90.00
#
_symmetry.space_group_name_H-M   'P 1'
#
loop_
_entity.id
_entity.type
_entity.pdbx_description
1 polymer ?
#
loop_
_entity_poly.entity_id
_entity_poly.type
_entity_poly.pdbx_seq_one_letter_code
_entity_poly.pdbx_strand_id
1 'polypeptide(L)'
;MEWARDALEKIERTRPQRAEQPPPKLDERAMDLLVRDYHPDHADMERLVEVGPNAGTQRFPHELADLLEADGLLPEDFHPSVDLATDVLIIGGGGAGAAAALILEDSGLQVALATKLRLGDSNTVMAEGGIQAALGPDDSTRRHLADSYAGGHGKNDAELLRILCERGPDRIRWLTRLGCLFDRNGDGTFRLRSCGGSSAPRVLACRDYTGLE
;
A
#
# COMPACT_ATOMS: atom_id res chain seq x y z
N MET A 1 1.84 24.67 13.48
CA MET A 1 3.06 23.83 13.69
C MET A 1 3.86 24.33 14.89
N GLU A 2 3.20 24.57 16.02
CA GLU A 2 3.89 25.06 17.22
C GLU A 2 4.62 23.92 17.95
N TRP A 3 4.03 22.72 17.93
CA TRP A 3 4.58 21.49 18.50
C TRP A 3 5.93 21.06 17.92
N ALA A 4 6.24 21.45 16.68
CA ALA A 4 7.48 21.07 15.98
C ALA A 4 8.54 22.18 15.99
N ARG A 5 8.27 23.32 16.63
CA ARG A 5 9.08 24.54 16.51
C ARG A 5 10.52 24.33 16.97
N ASP A 6 10.71 23.73 18.14
CA ASP A 6 12.04 23.50 18.71
C ASP A 6 12.87 22.52 17.85
N ALA A 7 12.21 21.51 17.29
CA ALA A 7 12.85 20.56 16.38
C ALA A 7 13.25 21.25 15.06
N LEU A 8 12.38 22.09 14.49
CA LEU A 8 12.64 22.85 13.28
C LEU A 8 13.79 23.86 13.48
N GLU A 9 13.80 24.59 14.59
CA GLU A 9 14.88 25.53 14.93
C GLU A 9 16.22 24.79 15.09
N LYS A 10 16.23 23.61 15.71
CA LYS A 10 17.42 22.75 15.81
C LYS A 10 17.88 22.25 14.44
N ILE A 11 16.96 21.87 13.55
CA ILE A 11 17.24 21.42 12.18
C ILE A 11 17.89 22.55 11.38
N GLU A 12 17.31 23.75 11.40
CA GLU A 12 17.83 24.91 10.66
C GLU A 12 19.20 25.34 11.18
N ARG A 13 19.36 25.44 12.50
CA ARG A 13 20.65 25.80 13.12
C ARG A 13 21.78 24.83 12.76
N THR A 14 21.47 23.54 12.62
CA THR A 14 22.46 22.49 12.31
C THR A 14 22.60 22.21 10.81
N ARG A 15 21.83 22.85 9.94
CA ARG A 15 21.81 22.57 8.49
C ARG A 15 23.16 22.85 7.80
N PRO A 16 23.86 23.98 8.04
CA PRO A 16 25.16 24.23 7.40
C PRO A 16 26.20 23.16 7.76
N GLN A 17 26.26 22.79 9.04
CA GLN A 17 27.18 21.78 9.53
C GLN A 17 26.87 20.38 8.99
N ARG A 18 25.59 20.00 8.89
CA ARG A 18 25.17 18.70 8.35
C ARG A 18 25.38 18.58 6.83
N ALA A 19 25.34 19.69 6.10
CA ALA A 19 25.61 19.69 4.66
C ALA A 19 27.05 19.27 4.34
N GLU A 20 27.99 19.56 5.25
CA GLU A 20 29.41 19.25 5.09
C GLU A 20 29.83 17.93 5.74
N GLN A 21 28.96 17.33 6.57
CA GLN A 21 29.25 16.08 7.27
C GLN A 21 28.72 14.88 6.48
N PRO A 22 29.53 13.81 6.30
CA PRO A 22 29.01 12.57 5.79
C PRO A 22 27.97 11.99 6.77
N PRO A 23 26.95 11.27 6.29
CA PRO A 23 25.99 10.63 7.17
C PRO A 23 26.71 9.68 8.13
N PRO A 24 26.27 9.60 9.40
CA PRO A 24 26.90 8.74 10.38
C PRO A 24 26.80 7.28 9.91
N LYS A 25 27.93 6.57 9.95
CA LYS A 25 27.95 5.13 9.75
C LYS A 25 27.66 4.48 11.09
N LEU A 26 26.51 3.83 11.19
CA LEU A 26 26.16 3.03 12.35
C LEU A 26 26.74 1.63 12.17
N ASP A 27 27.27 1.07 13.24
CA ASP A 27 27.54 -0.37 13.28
C ASP A 27 26.22 -1.13 13.52
N GLU A 28 26.24 -2.45 13.26
CA GLU A 28 25.04 -3.30 13.40
C GLU A 28 24.40 -3.17 14.78
N ARG A 29 25.22 -3.11 15.83
CA ARG A 29 24.75 -2.98 17.21
C ARG A 29 24.01 -1.65 17.44
N ALA A 30 24.55 -0.53 16.95
CA ALA A 30 23.91 0.77 17.07
C ALA A 30 22.61 0.84 16.26
N MET A 31 22.57 0.19 15.08
CA MET A 31 21.33 0.04 14.30
C MET A 31 20.28 -0.75 15.08
N ASP A 32 20.64 -1.89 15.65
CA ASP A 32 19.74 -2.73 16.43
C ASP A 32 19.19 -2.00 17.65
N LEU A 33 20.03 -1.23 18.36
CA LEU A 33 19.59 -0.40 19.48
C LEU A 33 18.58 0.66 19.04
N LEU A 34 18.81 1.33 17.91
CA LEU A 34 17.87 2.32 17.38
C LEU A 34 16.54 1.69 16.97
N VAL A 35 16.58 0.53 16.30
CA VAL A 35 15.37 -0.20 15.92
C VAL A 35 14.61 -0.62 17.18
N ARG A 36 15.30 -1.17 18.17
CA ARG A 36 14.67 -1.56 19.43
C ARG A 36 14.02 -0.39 20.16
N ASP A 37 14.74 0.74 20.24
CA ASP A 37 14.33 1.85 21.09
C ASP A 37 13.28 2.76 20.42
N TYR A 38 13.21 2.78 19.07
CA TYR A 38 12.37 3.75 18.34
C TYR A 38 11.46 3.14 17.28
N HIS A 39 11.61 1.86 16.90
CA HIS A 39 10.69 1.24 15.95
C HIS A 39 9.41 0.79 16.69
N PRO A 40 8.20 1.13 16.18
CA PRO A 40 6.93 0.78 16.83
C PRO A 40 6.81 -0.71 17.20
N ASP A 41 7.24 -1.59 16.30
CA ASP A 41 7.22 -3.05 16.49
C ASP A 41 8.10 -3.56 17.66
N HIS A 42 9.00 -2.74 18.21
CA HIS A 42 9.97 -3.17 19.23
C HIS A 42 9.91 -2.39 20.56
N ALA A 43 9.18 -1.28 20.60
CA ALA A 43 9.19 -0.35 21.74
C ALA A 43 8.00 -0.52 22.70
N ASP A 44 7.37 -1.71 22.76
CA ASP A 44 6.11 -1.95 23.49
C ASP A 44 5.00 -0.92 23.15
N MET A 45 5.04 -0.39 21.93
CA MET A 45 4.10 0.63 21.44
C MET A 45 2.82 0.04 20.87
N GLU A 46 2.52 -1.21 21.23
CA GLU A 46 1.33 -1.92 20.75
C GLU A 46 0.51 -2.47 21.92
N ARG A 47 -0.80 -2.60 21.71
CA ARG A 47 -1.74 -3.25 22.64
C ARG A 47 -2.73 -4.12 21.89
N LEU A 48 -3.36 -5.04 22.61
CA LEU A 48 -4.54 -5.74 22.09
C LEU A 48 -5.69 -4.73 22.01
N VAL A 49 -6.52 -4.89 20.98
CA VAL A 49 -7.84 -4.26 20.98
C VAL A 49 -8.80 -5.09 21.82
N GLU A 50 -9.72 -4.42 22.51
CA GLU A 50 -10.70 -4.98 23.44
C GLU A 50 -12.06 -5.23 22.76
N VAL A 51 -12.32 -4.56 21.63
CA VAL A 51 -13.60 -4.63 20.91
C VAL A 51 -13.44 -4.97 19.42
N GLY A 52 -14.52 -5.46 18.82
CA GLY A 52 -14.59 -5.80 17.39
C GLY A 52 -14.08 -7.22 17.05
N PRO A 53 -14.06 -7.58 15.75
CA PRO A 53 -13.72 -8.93 15.29
C PRO A 53 -12.30 -9.41 15.65
N ASN A 54 -11.38 -8.48 15.92
CA ASN A 54 -9.99 -8.75 16.27
C ASN A 54 -9.71 -8.61 17.79
N ALA A 55 -10.75 -8.52 18.62
CA ALA A 55 -10.61 -8.39 20.07
C ALA A 55 -9.76 -9.52 20.65
N GLY A 56 -8.66 -9.18 21.31
CA GLY A 56 -7.75 -10.13 21.95
C GLY A 56 -6.95 -11.04 21.00
N THR A 57 -7.00 -10.87 19.68
CA THR A 57 -6.34 -11.77 18.72
C THR A 57 -4.97 -11.30 18.27
N GLN A 58 -4.79 -10.00 18.04
CA GLN A 58 -3.54 -9.42 17.57
C GLN A 58 -3.26 -8.07 18.21
N ARG A 59 -1.98 -7.70 18.27
CA ARG A 59 -1.53 -6.40 18.78
C ARG A 59 -1.56 -5.36 17.67
N PHE A 60 -1.88 -4.13 18.03
CA PHE A 60 -1.91 -2.97 17.15
C PHE A 60 -1.14 -1.83 17.79
N PRO A 61 -0.48 -0.95 17.02
CA PRO A 61 0.07 0.30 17.54
C PRO A 61 -0.97 1.06 18.35
N HIS A 62 -0.58 1.66 19.49
CA HIS A 62 -1.51 2.31 20.43
C HIS A 62 -2.43 3.31 19.72
N GLU A 63 -1.90 4.15 18.83
CA GLU A 63 -2.67 5.16 18.11
C GLU A 63 -3.71 4.55 17.15
N LEU A 64 -3.40 3.39 16.56
CA LEU A 64 -4.34 2.67 15.71
C LEU A 64 -5.42 1.98 16.56
N ALA A 65 -5.03 1.39 17.69
CA ALA A 65 -5.97 0.78 18.63
C ALA A 65 -6.96 1.82 19.18
N ASP A 66 -6.49 3.01 19.54
CA ASP A 66 -7.33 4.11 20.01
C ASP A 66 -8.36 4.55 18.95
N LEU A 67 -7.96 4.55 17.67
CA LEU A 67 -8.88 4.86 16.56
C LEU A 67 -9.92 3.76 16.32
N LEU A 68 -9.53 2.49 16.46
CA LEU A 68 -10.43 1.35 16.27
C LEU A 68 -11.47 1.22 17.39
N GLU A 69 -11.12 1.68 18.59
CA GLU A 69 -11.98 1.63 19.78
C GLU A 69 -12.63 2.96 20.12
N ALA A 70 -12.41 3.98 19.30
CA ALA A 70 -13.01 5.29 19.49
C ALA A 70 -14.55 5.18 19.50
N ASP A 71 -15.17 5.97 20.38
CA ASP A 71 -16.62 6.08 20.42
C ASP A 71 -17.17 6.51 19.06
N GLY A 72 -18.32 5.93 18.69
CA GLY A 72 -19.03 6.36 17.50
C GLY A 72 -19.40 7.83 17.58
N LEU A 73 -19.32 8.55 16.46
CA LEU A 73 -19.79 9.94 16.36
C LEU A 73 -21.32 10.07 16.36
N LEU A 74 -22.03 8.96 16.46
CA LEU A 74 -23.49 8.91 16.42
C LEU A 74 -24.05 9.07 17.84
N PRO A 75 -25.16 9.83 18.00
CA PRO A 75 -25.89 9.88 19.27
C PRO A 75 -26.33 8.49 19.75
N GLU A 76 -26.46 8.31 21.07
CA GLU A 76 -26.93 7.03 21.65
C GLU A 76 -28.35 6.65 21.20
N ASP A 77 -29.18 7.65 20.87
CA ASP A 77 -30.56 7.48 20.37
C ASP A 77 -30.64 7.45 18.84
N PHE A 78 -29.52 7.29 18.14
CA PHE A 78 -29.51 7.20 16.68
C PHE A 78 -30.22 5.92 16.21
N HIS A 79 -31.32 6.12 15.48
CA HIS A 79 -32.06 5.04 14.83
C HIS A 79 -31.74 5.04 13.32
N PRO A 80 -31.06 4.00 12.79
CA PRO A 80 -30.71 3.95 11.38
C PRO A 80 -31.95 3.81 10.50
N SER A 81 -32.05 4.65 9.46
CA SER A 81 -32.99 4.50 8.34
C SER A 81 -32.22 4.15 7.07
N VAL A 82 -32.87 3.39 6.17
CA VAL A 82 -32.23 3.00 4.90
C VAL A 82 -32.41 4.13 3.88
N ASP A 83 -31.31 4.83 3.58
CA ASP A 83 -31.27 5.85 2.52
C ASP A 83 -30.91 5.25 1.15
N LEU A 84 -30.12 4.17 1.13
CA LEU A 84 -29.65 3.49 -0.07
C LEU A 84 -29.65 1.97 0.14
N ALA A 85 -30.23 1.24 -0.80
CA ALA A 85 -30.15 -0.21 -0.89
C ALA A 85 -29.32 -0.60 -2.13
N THR A 86 -28.43 -1.58 -1.98
CA THR A 86 -27.51 -2.04 -3.03
C THR A 86 -27.17 -3.50 -2.77
N ASP A 87 -26.81 -4.26 -3.81
CA ASP A 87 -26.37 -5.65 -3.66
C ASP A 87 -24.92 -5.72 -3.16
N VAL A 88 -24.08 -4.80 -3.64
CA VAL A 88 -22.67 -4.69 -3.26
C VAL A 88 -22.36 -3.24 -2.86
N LEU A 89 -21.76 -3.07 -1.67
CA LEU A 89 -21.20 -1.81 -1.21
C LEU A 89 -19.67 -1.89 -1.21
N ILE A 90 -19.02 -1.03 -2.00
CA ILE A 90 -17.57 -0.87 -2.05
C ILE A 90 -17.18 0.35 -1.24
N ILE A 91 -16.38 0.17 -0.19
CA ILE A 91 -15.88 1.25 0.65
C ILE A 91 -14.42 1.55 0.27
N GLY A 92 -14.21 2.68 -0.40
CA GLY A 92 -12.91 3.14 -0.87
C GLY A 92 -12.84 3.22 -2.40
N GLY A 93 -12.53 4.41 -2.92
CA GLY A 93 -12.41 4.72 -4.35
C GLY A 93 -10.97 4.70 -4.87
N GLY A 94 -10.08 3.96 -4.22
CA GLY A 94 -8.72 3.72 -4.72
C GLY A 94 -8.71 2.66 -5.83
N GLY A 95 -7.53 2.33 -6.35
CA GLY A 95 -7.38 1.39 -7.47
C GLY A 95 -8.05 0.04 -7.26
N ALA A 96 -8.02 -0.51 -6.03
CA ALA A 96 -8.70 -1.76 -5.71
C ALA A 96 -10.24 -1.65 -5.79
N GLY A 97 -10.82 -0.60 -5.22
CA GLY A 97 -12.27 -0.39 -5.22
C GLY A 97 -12.81 -0.03 -6.61
N ALA A 98 -12.09 0.81 -7.35
CA ALA A 98 -12.40 1.12 -8.73
C ALA A 98 -12.32 -0.14 -9.62
N ALA A 99 -11.27 -0.95 -9.46
CA ALA A 99 -11.13 -2.20 -10.20
C ALA A 99 -12.26 -3.21 -9.86
N ALA A 100 -12.64 -3.30 -8.58
CA ALA A 100 -13.76 -4.13 -8.17
C ALA A 100 -15.09 -3.66 -8.78
N ALA A 101 -15.35 -2.36 -8.79
CA ALA A 101 -16.54 -1.78 -9.42
C ALA A 101 -16.60 -2.09 -10.92
N LEU A 102 -15.48 -1.94 -11.64
CA LEU A 102 -15.38 -2.25 -13.07
C LEU A 102 -15.58 -3.74 -13.37
N ILE A 103 -15.04 -4.63 -12.53
CA ILE A 103 -15.25 -6.07 -12.70
C ILE A 103 -16.72 -6.45 -12.50
N LEU A 104 -17.45 -5.72 -11.65
CA LEU A 104 -18.85 -5.97 -11.34
C LEU A 104 -19.83 -5.27 -12.29
N GLU A 105 -19.38 -4.43 -13.22
CA GLU A 105 -20.24 -3.67 -14.14
C GLU A 105 -21.22 -4.57 -14.91
N ASP A 106 -20.74 -5.71 -15.41
CA ASP A 106 -21.54 -6.68 -16.18
C ASP A 106 -22.19 -7.78 -15.32
N SER A 107 -22.15 -7.67 -13.99
CA SER A 107 -22.68 -8.70 -13.09
C SER A 107 -24.20 -8.69 -12.96
N GLY A 108 -24.86 -7.60 -13.37
CA GLY A 108 -26.29 -7.35 -13.14
C GLY A 108 -26.64 -6.95 -11.70
N LEU A 109 -25.64 -6.83 -10.81
CA LEU A 109 -25.80 -6.39 -9.43
C LEU A 109 -25.86 -4.86 -9.35
N GLN A 110 -26.63 -4.35 -8.40
CA GLN A 110 -26.55 -2.95 -7.98
C GLN A 110 -25.29 -2.76 -7.13
N VAL A 111 -24.36 -1.95 -7.62
CA VAL A 111 -23.08 -1.68 -6.96
C VAL A 111 -23.00 -0.21 -6.59
N ALA A 112 -22.79 0.08 -5.30
CA ALA A 112 -22.51 1.41 -4.80
C ALA A 112 -21.06 1.51 -4.35
N LEU A 113 -20.33 2.52 -4.84
CA LEU A 113 -18.99 2.84 -4.38
C LEU A 113 -19.04 4.12 -3.53
N ALA A 114 -18.63 4.00 -2.28
CA ALA A 114 -18.49 5.12 -1.35
C ALA A 114 -17.00 5.44 -1.17
N THR A 115 -16.63 6.72 -1.29
CA THR A 115 -15.28 7.18 -0.99
C THR A 115 -15.32 8.50 -0.23
N LYS A 116 -14.37 8.68 0.69
CA LYS A 116 -14.28 9.87 1.55
C LYS A 116 -13.90 11.12 0.75
N LEU A 117 -13.10 10.96 -0.30
CA LEU A 117 -12.62 12.03 -1.16
C LEU A 117 -13.25 11.90 -2.55
N ARG A 118 -12.70 12.59 -3.55
CA ARG A 118 -13.12 12.44 -4.94
C ARG A 118 -12.52 11.17 -5.55
N LEU A 119 -13.17 10.61 -6.55
CA LEU A 119 -12.52 9.59 -7.39
C LEU A 119 -11.27 10.21 -8.05
N GLY A 120 -10.15 9.49 -7.99
CA GLY A 120 -8.84 10.02 -8.38
C GLY A 120 -8.12 10.84 -7.29
N ASP A 121 -8.69 10.95 -6.08
CA ASP A 121 -8.06 11.60 -4.93
C ASP A 121 -7.79 10.52 -3.85
N SER A 122 -6.88 9.60 -4.18
CA SER A 122 -6.48 8.49 -3.32
C SER A 122 -4.98 8.25 -3.39
N ASN A 123 -4.42 7.53 -2.41
CA ASN A 123 -3.00 7.20 -2.43
C ASN A 123 -2.57 6.39 -3.65
N THR A 124 -3.51 5.73 -4.36
CA THR A 124 -3.21 5.06 -5.63
C THR A 124 -2.59 6.02 -6.63
N VAL A 125 -3.07 7.26 -6.70
CA VAL A 125 -2.62 8.28 -7.67
C VAL A 125 -1.18 8.73 -7.43
N MET A 126 -0.68 8.55 -6.21
CA MET A 126 0.69 8.90 -5.83
C MET A 126 1.72 7.84 -6.26
N ALA A 127 1.30 6.73 -6.87
CA ALA A 127 2.21 5.66 -7.25
C ALA A 127 3.02 6.01 -8.52
N GLU A 128 4.28 6.40 -8.36
CA GLU A 128 5.15 6.73 -9.50
C GLU A 128 5.84 5.47 -10.07
N GLY A 129 6.35 4.62 -9.18
CA GLY A 129 7.35 3.61 -9.51
C GLY A 129 6.89 2.50 -10.46
N GLY A 130 5.65 2.03 -10.30
CA GLY A 130 5.06 1.03 -11.19
C GLY A 130 4.41 -0.17 -10.48
N ILE A 131 3.93 -1.11 -11.29
CA ILE A 131 3.25 -2.34 -10.87
C ILE A 131 4.13 -3.54 -11.22
N GLN A 132 4.34 -4.46 -10.28
CA GLN A 132 5.11 -5.68 -10.52
C GLN A 132 4.26 -6.79 -11.14
N ALA A 133 4.67 -7.30 -12.30
CA ALA A 133 4.10 -8.50 -12.90
C ALA A 133 5.14 -9.26 -13.75
N ALA A 134 5.19 -10.58 -13.60
CA ALA A 134 6.13 -11.44 -14.30
C ALA A 134 5.76 -11.63 -15.78
N LEU A 135 6.07 -10.63 -16.61
CA LEU A 135 5.83 -10.58 -18.06
C LEU A 135 7.13 -10.57 -18.87
N GLY A 136 8.29 -10.48 -18.21
CA GLY A 136 9.59 -10.44 -18.86
C GLY A 136 10.01 -11.80 -19.45
N PRO A 137 10.82 -11.80 -20.51
CA PRO A 137 11.25 -13.04 -21.18
C PRO A 137 12.06 -13.97 -20.25
N ASP A 138 12.82 -13.40 -19.31
CA ASP A 138 13.65 -14.14 -18.35
C ASP A 138 13.03 -14.25 -16.94
N ASP A 139 11.76 -13.86 -16.80
CA ASP A 139 11.04 -13.89 -15.52
C ASP A 139 9.95 -14.97 -15.49
N SER A 140 9.46 -15.29 -14.30
CA SER A 140 8.34 -16.22 -14.13
C SER A 140 7.55 -15.92 -12.87
N THR A 141 6.28 -16.31 -12.83
CA THR A 141 5.43 -16.17 -11.64
C THR A 141 6.04 -16.85 -10.41
N ARG A 142 6.77 -17.96 -10.61
CA ARG A 142 7.52 -18.65 -9.56
C ARG A 142 8.70 -17.84 -9.01
N ARG A 143 9.44 -17.14 -9.88
CA ARG A 143 10.53 -16.22 -9.45
C ARG A 143 9.95 -15.04 -8.69
N HIS A 144 8.88 -14.44 -9.20
CA HIS A 144 8.17 -13.36 -8.52
C HIS A 144 7.70 -13.81 -7.13
N LEU A 145 7.07 -15.00 -7.03
CA LEU A 145 6.66 -15.58 -5.75
C LEU A 145 7.83 -15.76 -4.78
N ALA A 146 8.97 -16.30 -5.26
CA ALA A 146 10.15 -16.50 -4.42
C ALA A 146 10.72 -15.17 -3.90
N ASP A 147 10.85 -14.16 -4.76
CA ASP A 147 11.34 -12.84 -4.39
C ASP A 147 10.39 -12.16 -3.37
N SER A 148 9.07 -12.22 -3.60
CA SER A 148 8.10 -11.65 -2.68
C SER A 148 8.02 -12.41 -1.35
N TYR A 149 8.18 -13.74 -1.38
CA TYR A 149 8.18 -14.54 -0.17
C TYR A 149 9.39 -14.22 0.71
N ALA A 150 10.56 -14.06 0.08
CA ALA A 150 11.77 -13.60 0.74
C ALA A 150 11.63 -12.16 1.27
N GLY A 151 11.07 -11.25 0.45
CA GLY A 151 10.83 -9.86 0.83
C GLY A 151 9.86 -9.69 2.00
N GLY A 152 8.86 -10.57 2.14
CA GLY A 152 7.99 -10.60 3.31
C GLY A 152 8.52 -11.44 4.47
N HIS A 153 9.80 -11.82 4.47
CA HIS A 153 10.47 -12.57 5.54
C HIS A 153 9.76 -13.87 5.94
N GLY A 154 9.11 -14.53 4.99
CA GLY A 154 8.35 -15.76 5.23
C GLY A 154 7.10 -15.59 6.10
N LYS A 155 6.64 -14.35 6.35
CA LYS A 155 5.40 -14.05 7.09
C LYS A 155 4.17 -13.92 6.20
N ASN A 156 4.33 -14.08 4.89
CA ASN A 156 3.23 -13.99 3.94
C ASN A 156 2.31 -15.21 4.04
N ASP A 157 1.02 -15.00 3.79
CA ASP A 157 0.13 -16.09 3.41
C ASP A 157 0.54 -16.62 2.03
N ALA A 158 0.99 -17.87 1.99
CA ALA A 158 1.55 -18.47 0.78
C ALA A 158 0.51 -18.64 -0.33
N GLU A 159 -0.76 -18.87 0.00
CA GLU A 159 -1.82 -19.04 -0.98
C GLU A 159 -2.19 -17.70 -1.62
N LEU A 160 -2.40 -16.67 -0.79
CA LEU A 160 -2.71 -15.33 -1.28
C LEU A 160 -1.57 -14.76 -2.13
N LEU A 161 -0.32 -14.95 -1.68
CA LEU A 161 0.85 -14.48 -2.43
C LEU A 161 0.99 -15.20 -3.78
N ARG A 162 0.74 -16.51 -3.81
CA ARG A 162 0.72 -17.28 -5.06
C ARG A 162 -0.33 -16.74 -6.02
N ILE A 163 -1.56 -16.49 -5.55
CA ILE A 163 -2.64 -15.91 -6.36
C ILE A 163 -2.21 -14.55 -6.92
N LEU A 164 -1.63 -13.68 -6.10
CA LEU A 164 -1.13 -12.37 -6.53
C LEU A 164 -0.12 -12.51 -7.68
N CYS A 165 0.92 -13.33 -7.49
CA CYS A 165 1.99 -13.49 -8.48
C CYS A 165 1.51 -14.16 -9.77
N GLU A 166 0.63 -15.15 -9.68
CA GLU A 166 0.10 -15.86 -10.85
C GLU A 166 -0.92 -15.03 -11.64
N ARG A 167 -1.77 -14.25 -10.96
CA ARG A 167 -2.82 -13.45 -11.62
C ARG A 167 -2.31 -12.10 -12.12
N GLY A 168 -1.18 -11.60 -11.59
CA GLY A 168 -0.59 -10.30 -11.95
C GLY A 168 -0.46 -10.06 -13.46
N PRO A 169 0.15 -10.98 -14.25
CA PRO A 169 0.26 -10.84 -15.70
C PRO A 169 -1.08 -10.61 -16.41
N ASP A 170 -2.13 -11.32 -16.00
CA ASP A 170 -3.46 -11.16 -16.58
C ASP A 170 -4.13 -9.84 -16.17
N ARG A 171 -3.86 -9.36 -14.96
CA ARG A 171 -4.35 -8.05 -14.49
C ARG A 171 -3.74 -6.91 -15.29
N ILE A 172 -2.44 -6.96 -15.59
CA ILE A 172 -1.77 -5.97 -16.44
C ILE A 172 -2.38 -5.95 -17.85
N ARG A 173 -2.61 -7.14 -18.44
CA ARG A 173 -3.26 -7.23 -19.76
C ARG A 173 -4.68 -6.68 -19.72
N TRP A 174 -5.42 -6.90 -18.63
CA TRP A 174 -6.75 -6.34 -18.42
C TRP A 174 -6.71 -4.81 -18.33
N LEU A 175 -5.82 -4.23 -17.51
CA LEU A 175 -5.62 -2.78 -17.44
C LEU A 175 -5.24 -2.17 -18.80
N THR A 176 -4.37 -2.85 -19.56
CA THR A 176 -4.01 -2.43 -20.92
C THR A 176 -5.24 -2.38 -21.84
N ARG A 177 -6.17 -3.34 -21.72
CA ARG A 177 -7.42 -3.35 -22.51
C ARG A 177 -8.38 -2.24 -22.09
N LEU A 178 -8.37 -1.84 -20.83
CA LEU A 178 -9.15 -0.71 -20.34
C LEU A 178 -8.59 0.65 -20.78
N GLY A 179 -7.32 0.71 -21.20
CA GLY A 179 -6.70 1.91 -21.77
C GLY A 179 -5.44 2.37 -21.06
N CYS A 180 -4.98 1.69 -20.00
CA CYS A 180 -3.76 2.05 -19.28
C CYS A 180 -2.52 1.99 -20.21
N LEU A 181 -1.77 3.09 -20.28
CA LEU A 181 -0.68 3.30 -21.25
C LEU A 181 0.71 2.96 -20.67
N PHE A 182 0.93 1.68 -20.34
CA PHE A 182 2.25 1.22 -19.90
C PHE A 182 3.34 1.50 -20.94
N ASP A 183 4.52 1.90 -20.46
CA ASP A 183 5.71 2.16 -21.28
C ASP A 183 6.05 0.92 -22.13
N ARG A 184 6.38 1.15 -23.41
CA ARG A 184 6.78 0.12 -24.37
C ARG A 184 8.17 0.36 -24.94
N ASN A 185 8.84 -0.72 -25.31
CA ASN A 185 10.06 -0.69 -26.12
C ASN A 185 9.71 -0.39 -27.58
N GLY A 186 10.72 -0.13 -28.42
CA GLY A 186 10.52 0.17 -29.85
C GLY A 186 9.87 -0.96 -30.66
N ASP A 187 9.93 -2.20 -30.16
CA ASP A 187 9.30 -3.38 -30.75
C ASP A 187 7.85 -3.63 -30.25
N GLY A 188 7.33 -2.75 -29.38
CA GLY A 188 5.99 -2.84 -28.80
C GLY A 188 5.88 -3.72 -27.56
N THR A 189 6.96 -4.39 -27.13
CA THR A 189 6.99 -5.14 -25.86
C THR A 189 6.95 -4.18 -24.65
N PHE A 190 6.53 -4.67 -23.48
CA PHE A 190 6.53 -3.84 -22.28
C PHE A 190 7.95 -3.46 -21.86
N ARG A 191 8.15 -2.19 -21.52
CA ARG A 191 9.39 -1.71 -20.93
C ARG A 191 9.41 -2.04 -19.44
N LEU A 192 10.23 -3.01 -19.05
CA LEU A 192 10.31 -3.49 -17.67
C LEU A 192 11.51 -2.87 -16.95
N ARG A 193 11.31 -2.54 -15.67
CA ARG A 193 12.36 -2.03 -14.77
C ARG A 193 12.61 -3.02 -13.63
N SER A 194 13.79 -2.96 -13.02
CA SER A 194 14.13 -3.70 -11.79
C SER A 194 13.92 -2.79 -10.58
N CYS A 195 13.36 -3.31 -9.49
CA CYS A 195 13.14 -2.56 -8.25
C CYS A 195 12.98 -3.52 -7.05
N GLY A 196 13.15 -3.01 -5.84
CA GLY A 196 12.71 -3.70 -4.61
C GLY A 196 13.36 -5.06 -4.37
N GLY A 197 14.61 -5.25 -4.81
CA GLY A 197 15.33 -6.52 -4.65
C GLY A 197 14.86 -7.64 -5.59
N SER A 198 14.10 -7.33 -6.64
CA SER A 198 13.67 -8.31 -7.65
C SER A 198 14.86 -8.99 -8.34
N SER A 199 14.81 -10.32 -8.46
CA SER A 199 15.81 -11.12 -9.18
C SER A 199 15.74 -10.96 -10.71
N ALA A 200 14.64 -10.42 -11.24
CA ALA A 200 14.46 -10.12 -12.66
C ALA A 200 13.62 -8.83 -12.86
N PRO A 201 13.84 -8.07 -13.96
CA PRO A 201 13.03 -6.89 -14.27
C PRO A 201 11.55 -7.25 -14.49
N ARG A 202 10.65 -6.66 -13.72
CA ARG A 202 9.20 -6.96 -13.78
C ARG A 202 8.28 -5.79 -13.42
N VAL A 203 8.84 -4.60 -13.24
CA VAL A 203 8.07 -3.40 -12.93
C VAL A 203 7.60 -2.76 -14.23
N LEU A 204 6.29 -2.65 -14.41
CA LEU A 204 5.66 -1.87 -15.47
C LEU A 204 5.31 -0.49 -14.93
N ALA A 205 5.60 0.55 -15.70
CA ALA A 205 5.32 1.92 -15.33
C ALA A 205 4.68 2.68 -16.49
N CYS A 206 3.96 3.76 -16.16
CA CYS A 206 3.54 4.78 -17.12
C CYS A 206 4.36 6.02 -16.79
N ARG A 207 5.51 6.18 -17.48
CA ARG A 207 6.52 7.20 -17.17
C ARG A 207 6.87 7.28 -15.67
N ASP A 208 6.43 8.34 -15.00
CA ASP A 208 6.61 8.71 -13.60
C ASP A 208 5.28 8.96 -12.87
N TYR A 209 4.15 8.53 -13.45
CA TYR A 209 2.80 8.77 -12.89
C TYR A 209 1.91 7.52 -12.98
N THR A 210 2.47 6.33 -12.79
CA THR A 210 1.75 5.05 -12.99
C THR A 210 0.39 4.98 -12.27
N GLY A 211 0.27 5.59 -11.09
CA GLY A 211 -0.95 5.60 -10.30
C GLY A 211 -2.08 6.48 -10.84
N LEU A 212 -1.76 7.40 -11.75
CA LEU A 212 -2.68 8.30 -12.44
C LEU A 212 -3.41 7.61 -13.61
N GLU A 213 -2.89 6.47 -14.07
CA GLU A 213 -3.40 5.66 -15.19
C GLU A 213 -4.27 4.50 -14.71
#